data_AF-A0A969GHL4-F1
#
_entry.id   AF-A0A969GHL4-F1
#
_cell.length_a   1.000
_cell.length_b   1.000
_cell.length_c   1.000
_cell.angle_alpha   90.00
_cell.angle_beta   90.00
_cell.angle_gamma   90.00
#
_symmetry.space_group_name_H-M   'P 1'
#
loop_
_entity.id
_entity.type
_entity.pdbx_description
1 polymer ?
#
loop_
_entity_poly.entity_id
_entity_poly.type
_entity_poly.pdbx_seq_one_letter_code
_entity_poly.pdbx_strand_id
1 'polypeptide(L)'
;METTQKENHQALHEMKNTDAEVQAQKIKIEHAESSLYGGNVKNPKELQDLQMDVASLKKHLVTLEERELEAMVKSETASSDYEKAKTELELLQAKRGNEHKKLFEEKESLTKQLESLADEREASLAPIDTSLLQSYEELRKQKRGVAISEIEDNACASCGTTINASAQQNARKQTVYCPSCGRILFAK
;
A
#
# COMPACT_ATOMS: atom_id res chain seq x y z
N MET A 1 6.79 -10.10 3.30
CA MET A 1 8.12 -9.67 3.79
C MET A 1 8.46 -10.37 5.10
N GLU A 2 7.68 -10.26 6.17
CA GLU A 2 7.96 -10.97 7.44
C GLU A 2 7.99 -12.50 7.29
N THR A 3 7.08 -13.05 6.49
CA THR A 3 7.04 -14.49 6.16
C THR A 3 8.30 -14.93 5.40
N THR A 4 8.63 -14.25 4.31
CA THR A 4 9.82 -14.55 3.49
C THR A 4 11.13 -14.31 4.24
N GLN A 5 11.18 -13.35 5.17
CA GLN A 5 12.33 -13.12 6.05
C GLN A 5 12.54 -14.29 7.01
N LYS A 6 11.47 -14.78 7.62
CA LYS A 6 11.51 -15.92 8.54
C LYS A 6 11.93 -17.20 7.79
N GLU A 7 11.35 -17.43 6.62
CA GLU A 7 11.69 -18.56 5.75
C GLU A 7 13.16 -18.52 5.32
N ASN A 8 13.67 -17.35 4.91
CA ASN A 8 15.08 -17.17 4.58
C ASN A 8 16.01 -17.47 5.77
N HIS A 9 15.68 -16.97 6.96
CA HIS A 9 16.46 -17.25 8.17
C HIS A 9 16.46 -18.75 8.53
N GLN A 10 15.32 -19.42 8.39
CA GLN A 10 15.20 -20.85 8.62
C GLN A 10 16.03 -21.66 7.60
N ALA A 11 15.95 -21.33 6.31
CA ALA A 11 16.68 -22.01 5.26
C ALA A 11 18.20 -21.82 5.39
N LEU A 12 18.66 -20.61 5.72
CA LEU A 12 20.08 -20.33 6.01
C LEU A 12 20.60 -21.11 7.22
N HIS A 13 19.77 -21.27 8.25
CA HIS A 13 20.12 -22.06 9.43
C HIS A 13 20.17 -23.56 9.11
N GLU A 14 19.22 -24.07 8.33
CA GLU A 14 19.20 -25.46 7.87
C GLU A 14 20.45 -25.78 7.03
N MET A 15 20.80 -24.92 6.07
CA MET A 15 22.01 -25.05 5.24
C MET A 15 23.29 -25.12 6.08
N LYS A 16 23.42 -24.27 7.10
CA LYS A 16 24.58 -24.30 8.02
C LYS A 16 24.64 -25.58 8.84
N ASN A 17 23.49 -26.10 9.26
CA ASN A 17 23.42 -27.34 10.00
C ASN A 17 23.82 -28.54 9.13
N THR A 18 23.33 -28.60 7.89
CA THR A 18 23.68 -29.69 6.97
C THR A 18 25.16 -29.66 6.58
N ASP A 19 25.76 -28.49 6.36
CA ASP A 19 27.21 -28.37 6.15
C ASP A 19 27.98 -28.90 7.38
N ALA A 20 27.59 -28.48 8.60
CA ALA A 20 28.22 -28.98 9.82
C ALA A 20 28.10 -30.51 9.99
N GLU A 21 26.96 -31.10 9.63
CA GLU A 21 26.75 -32.56 9.62
C GLU A 21 27.71 -33.24 8.63
N VAL A 22 27.86 -32.71 7.41
CA VAL A 22 28.77 -33.20 6.38
C VAL A 22 30.22 -33.11 6.84
N GLN A 23 30.65 -31.97 7.40
CA GLN A 23 32.01 -31.81 7.91
C GLN A 23 32.31 -32.79 9.06
N ALA A 24 31.38 -32.95 10.01
CA ALA A 24 31.53 -33.89 11.10
C ALA A 24 31.67 -35.34 10.60
N GLN A 25 30.93 -35.71 9.55
CA GLN A 25 31.03 -37.03 8.95
C GLN A 25 32.34 -37.24 8.19
N LYS A 26 32.84 -36.21 7.48
CA LYS A 26 34.16 -36.23 6.81
C LYS A 26 35.29 -36.46 7.81
N ILE A 27 35.27 -35.77 8.95
CA ILE A 27 36.25 -35.96 10.04
C ILE A 27 36.21 -37.40 10.58
N LYS A 28 35.01 -37.98 10.78
CA LYS A 28 34.88 -39.37 11.24
C LYS A 28 35.46 -40.36 10.23
N ILE A 29 35.23 -40.15 8.94
CA ILE A 29 35.80 -40.98 7.87
C ILE A 29 37.33 -40.89 7.90
N GLU A 30 37.89 -39.68 7.99
CA GLU A 30 39.34 -39.47 8.03
C GLU A 30 40.00 -40.20 9.22
N HIS A 31 39.40 -40.13 10.41
CA HIS A 31 39.89 -40.87 11.58
C HIS A 31 39.81 -42.40 11.40
N ALA A 32 38.72 -42.91 10.82
CA ALA A 32 38.55 -44.34 10.58
C ALA A 32 39.53 -44.86 9.51
N GLU A 33 39.74 -44.09 8.43
CA GLU A 33 40.73 -44.40 7.39
C GLU A 33 42.16 -44.36 7.92
N SER A 34 42.50 -43.36 8.74
CA SER A 34 43.81 -43.28 9.41
C SER A 34 44.07 -44.51 10.28
N SER A 35 43.05 -44.99 11.00
CA SER A 35 43.14 -46.21 11.82
C SER A 35 43.32 -47.47 10.97
N LEU A 36 42.65 -47.54 9.81
CA LEU A 36 42.71 -48.66 8.89
C LEU A 36 44.07 -48.79 8.19
N TYR A 37 44.63 -47.67 7.74
CA TYR A 37 45.89 -47.65 6.99
C TYR A 37 47.13 -47.39 7.86
N GLY A 38 46.95 -47.01 9.13
CA GLY A 38 48.02 -46.66 10.05
C GLY A 38 48.82 -47.85 10.62
N GLY A 39 48.48 -49.09 10.28
CA GLY A 39 49.24 -50.29 10.67
C GLY A 39 49.17 -50.66 12.17
N ASN A 40 48.35 -49.95 12.95
CA ASN A 40 48.14 -50.20 14.38
C ASN A 40 47.26 -51.43 14.65
N VAL A 41 46.33 -51.75 13.74
CA VAL A 41 45.45 -52.93 13.83
C VAL A 41 46.08 -54.06 13.00
N LYS A 42 46.44 -55.17 13.67
CA LYS A 42 47.11 -56.32 13.05
C LYS A 42 46.22 -57.55 12.93
N ASN A 43 45.07 -57.54 13.60
CA ASN A 43 44.11 -58.63 13.56
C ASN A 43 43.31 -58.56 12.26
N PRO A 44 43.34 -59.60 11.40
CA PRO A 44 42.63 -59.61 10.12
C PRO A 44 41.11 -59.37 10.24
N LYS A 45 40.49 -59.84 11.33
CA LYS A 45 39.06 -59.66 11.56
C LYS A 45 38.70 -58.20 11.87
N GLU A 46 39.49 -57.58 12.76
CA GLU A 46 39.31 -56.16 13.12
C GLU A 46 39.56 -55.23 11.92
N LEU A 47 40.49 -55.59 11.02
CA LEU A 47 40.70 -54.86 9.77
C LEU A 47 39.49 -54.95 8.83
N GLN A 48 38.87 -56.13 8.72
CA GLN A 48 37.67 -56.32 7.91
C GLN A 48 36.48 -55.53 8.48
N ASP A 49 36.29 -55.56 9.80
CA ASP A 49 35.24 -54.80 10.47
C ASP A 49 35.43 -53.29 10.23
N LEU A 50 36.66 -52.78 10.37
CA LEU A 50 36.98 -51.37 10.12
C LEU A 50 36.79 -50.94 8.66
N GLN A 51 37.07 -51.83 7.69
CA GLN A 51 36.75 -51.59 6.28
C GLN A 51 35.24 -51.45 6.04
N MET A 52 34.43 -52.30 6.68
CA MET A 52 32.98 -52.23 6.60
C MET A 52 32.45 -50.95 7.23
N ASP A 53 33.04 -50.53 8.36
CA ASP A 53 32.69 -49.27 9.04
C ASP A 53 33.01 -48.05 8.15
N VAL A 54 34.20 -47.98 7.55
CA VAL A 54 34.56 -46.91 6.60
C VAL A 54 33.59 -46.87 5.42
N ALA A 55 33.23 -48.02 4.85
CA ALA A 55 32.28 -48.11 3.75
C ALA A 55 30.88 -47.60 4.16
N SER A 56 30.42 -47.96 5.37
CA SER A 56 29.16 -47.48 5.94
C SER A 56 29.18 -45.96 6.16
N LEU A 57 30.25 -45.42 6.74
CA LEU A 57 30.43 -43.99 6.96
C LEU A 57 30.43 -43.19 5.65
N LYS A 58 31.09 -43.69 4.60
CA LYS A 58 31.08 -43.08 3.26
C LYS A 58 29.70 -43.12 2.62
N LYS A 59 28.96 -44.22 2.78
CA LYS A 59 27.57 -44.29 2.30
C LYS A 59 26.68 -43.25 2.99
N HIS A 60 26.84 -43.07 4.30
CA HIS A 60 26.10 -42.05 5.04
C HIS A 60 26.51 -40.63 4.61
N LEU A 61 27.80 -40.39 4.32
CA LEU A 61 28.26 -39.11 3.80
C LEU A 61 27.51 -38.71 2.52
N VAL A 62 27.33 -39.63 1.57
CA VAL A 62 26.57 -39.35 0.33
C VAL A 62 25.16 -38.86 0.64
N THR A 63 24.46 -39.50 1.59
CA THR A 63 23.11 -39.06 2.00
C THR A 63 23.11 -37.68 2.68
N LEU A 64 24.16 -37.35 3.44
CA LEU A 64 24.29 -36.03 4.04
C LEU A 64 24.59 -34.95 3.00
N GLU A 65 25.44 -35.25 2.00
CA GLU A 65 25.76 -34.34 0.90
C GLU A 65 24.54 -34.09 -0.01
N GLU A 66 23.69 -35.09 -0.23
CA GLU A 66 22.39 -34.91 -0.91
C GLU A 66 21.48 -33.94 -0.14
N ARG A 67 21.35 -34.13 1.19
CA ARG A 67 20.56 -33.24 2.07
C ARG A 67 21.13 -31.82 2.10
N GLU A 68 22.45 -31.68 2.12
CA GLU A 68 23.13 -30.38 2.07
C GLU A 68 22.81 -29.65 0.77
N LEU A 69 22.90 -30.35 -0.37
CA LEU A 69 22.57 -29.76 -1.68
C LEU A 69 21.12 -29.26 -1.74
N GLU A 70 20.17 -30.05 -1.22
CA GLU A 70 18.78 -29.62 -1.12
C GLU A 70 18.60 -28.38 -0.23
N ALA A 71 19.30 -28.33 0.91
CA ALA A 71 19.26 -27.18 1.82
C ALA A 71 19.87 -25.92 1.18
N MET A 72 20.94 -26.06 0.40
CA MET A 72 21.54 -24.96 -0.38
C MET A 72 20.54 -24.37 -1.38
N VAL A 73 19.89 -25.22 -2.19
CA VAL A 73 18.89 -24.78 -3.18
C VAL A 73 17.71 -24.07 -2.52
N LYS A 74 17.22 -24.60 -1.39
CA LYS A 74 16.16 -23.94 -0.60
C LYS A 74 16.62 -22.58 -0.07
N SER A 75 17.84 -22.48 0.44
CA SER A 75 18.41 -21.23 0.95
C SER A 75 18.54 -20.17 -0.14
N GLU A 76 19.03 -20.53 -1.33
CA GLU A 76 19.13 -19.63 -2.48
C GLU A 76 17.76 -19.11 -2.91
N THR A 77 16.76 -20.00 -2.99
CA THR A 77 15.39 -19.65 -3.37
C THR A 77 14.77 -18.69 -2.34
N ALA A 78 14.86 -19.03 -1.05
CA ALA A 78 14.31 -18.21 0.03
C ALA A 78 15.01 -16.83 0.13
N SER A 79 16.33 -16.77 -0.12
CA SER A 79 17.07 -15.51 -0.20
C SER A 79 16.59 -14.64 -1.37
N SER A 80 16.40 -15.23 -2.56
CA SER A 80 15.88 -14.52 -3.73
C SER A 80 14.50 -13.92 -3.48
N ASP A 81 13.60 -14.70 -2.88
CA ASP A 81 12.23 -14.27 -2.62
C ASP A 81 12.15 -13.23 -1.49
N TYR A 82 13.04 -13.31 -0.50
CA TYR A 82 13.18 -12.26 0.50
C TYR A 82 13.63 -10.92 -0.12
N GLU A 83 14.66 -10.92 -0.97
CA GLU A 83 15.15 -9.70 -1.62
C GLU A 83 14.12 -9.07 -2.58
N LYS A 84 13.36 -9.89 -3.31
CA LYS A 84 12.21 -9.41 -4.11
C LYS A 84 11.17 -8.72 -3.23
N ALA A 85 10.73 -9.39 -2.15
CA ALA A 85 9.72 -8.85 -1.25
C ALA A 85 10.17 -7.57 -0.54
N LYS A 86 11.47 -7.47 -0.22
CA LYS A 86 12.09 -6.28 0.35
C LYS A 86 12.09 -5.11 -0.64
N THR A 87 12.53 -5.36 -1.88
CA THR A 87 12.55 -4.34 -2.94
C THR A 87 11.14 -3.82 -3.24
N GLU A 88 10.15 -4.72 -3.31
CA GLU A 88 8.75 -4.34 -3.51
C GLU A 88 8.22 -3.46 -2.37
N LEU A 89 8.55 -3.80 -1.11
CA LEU A 89 8.17 -3.00 0.03
C LEU A 89 8.76 -1.59 -0.02
N GLU A 90 10.05 -1.47 -0.34
CA GLU A 90 10.74 -0.19 -0.47
C GLU A 90 10.09 0.70 -1.55
N LEU A 91 9.76 0.13 -2.71
CA LEU A 91 9.05 0.82 -3.79
C LEU A 91 7.66 1.29 -3.36
N LEU A 92 6.89 0.45 -2.68
CA LEU A 92 5.55 0.80 -2.19
C LEU A 92 5.61 1.89 -1.12
N GLN A 93 6.59 1.83 -0.22
CA GLN A 93 6.78 2.87 0.80
C GLN A 93 7.14 4.22 0.18
N ALA A 94 8.04 4.22 -0.81
CA ALA A 94 8.40 5.43 -1.55
C ALA A 94 7.19 6.03 -2.31
N LYS A 95 6.42 5.18 -3.00
CA LYS A 95 5.21 5.60 -3.71
C LYS A 95 4.18 6.20 -2.74
N ARG A 96 3.91 5.53 -1.63
CA ARG A 96 3.00 6.01 -0.58
C ARG A 96 3.45 7.34 0.00
N GLY A 97 4.75 7.51 0.27
CA GLY A 97 5.30 8.77 0.77
C GLY A 97 5.07 9.94 -0.20
N ASN A 98 5.29 9.71 -1.50
CA ASN A 98 5.06 10.71 -2.54
C ASN A 98 3.57 11.06 -2.70
N GLU A 99 2.68 10.07 -2.70
CA GLU A 99 1.23 10.30 -2.78
C GLU A 99 0.71 11.06 -1.55
N HIS A 100 1.16 10.68 -0.35
CA HIS A 100 0.79 11.35 0.89
C HIS A 100 1.24 12.82 0.89
N LYS A 101 2.45 13.11 0.40
CA LYS A 101 2.94 14.48 0.26
C LYS A 101 2.05 15.31 -0.68
N LYS A 102 1.72 14.77 -1.86
CA LYS A 102 0.84 15.46 -2.83
C LYS A 102 -0.54 15.75 -2.24
N LEU A 103 -1.15 14.77 -1.58
CA LEU A 103 -2.45 14.94 -0.93
C LEU A 103 -2.41 16.00 0.18
N PHE A 104 -1.32 16.07 0.94
CA PHE A 104 -1.14 17.07 1.97
C PHE A 104 -1.02 18.48 1.39
N GLU A 105 -0.20 18.65 0.34
CA GLU A 105 -0.04 19.92 -0.37
C GLU A 105 -1.36 20.40 -0.99
N GLU A 106 -2.11 19.49 -1.63
CA GLU A 106 -3.43 19.79 -2.20
C GLU A 106 -4.42 20.20 -1.10
N LYS A 107 -4.47 19.47 0.01
CA LYS A 107 -5.32 19.81 1.15
C LYS A 107 -5.01 21.20 1.70
N GLU A 108 -3.73 21.53 1.87
CA GLU A 108 -3.32 22.84 2.38
C GLU A 108 -3.73 23.97 1.42
N SER A 109 -3.52 23.77 0.11
CA SER A 109 -3.95 24.71 -0.93
C SER A 109 -5.48 24.92 -0.91
N LEU A 110 -6.25 23.84 -0.86
CA LEU A 110 -7.72 23.91 -0.80
C LEU A 110 -8.21 24.57 0.50
N THR A 111 -7.55 24.33 1.63
CA THR A 111 -7.90 24.96 2.91
C THR A 111 -7.69 26.47 2.84
N LYS A 112 -6.55 26.93 2.30
CA LYS A 112 -6.28 28.36 2.07
C LYS A 112 -7.28 29.00 1.12
N GLN A 113 -7.68 28.30 0.06
CA GLN A 113 -8.73 28.77 -0.85
C GLN A 113 -10.08 28.89 -0.15
N LEU A 114 -10.44 27.92 0.69
CA LEU A 114 -11.69 27.98 1.47
C LEU A 114 -11.70 29.14 2.45
N GLU A 115 -10.58 29.41 3.13
CA GLU A 115 -10.43 30.56 4.03
C GLU A 115 -10.58 31.88 3.26
N SER A 116 -9.88 32.05 2.15
CA SER A 116 -10.01 33.23 1.28
C SER A 116 -11.44 33.45 0.79
N LEU A 117 -12.11 32.39 0.31
CA LEU A 117 -13.49 32.48 -0.15
C LEU A 117 -14.48 32.78 0.99
N ALA A 118 -14.19 32.33 2.21
CA ALA A 118 -14.99 32.67 3.38
C ALA A 118 -14.85 34.16 3.75
N ASP A 119 -13.63 34.69 3.72
CA ASP A 119 -13.37 36.11 3.96
C ASP A 119 -14.00 37.00 2.89
N GLU A 120 -13.86 36.64 1.61
CA GLU A 120 -14.51 37.32 0.49
C GLU A 120 -16.04 37.30 0.61
N ARG A 121 -16.61 36.17 1.03
CA ARG A 121 -18.05 36.05 1.28
C ARG A 121 -18.47 37.00 2.40
N GLU A 122 -17.76 37.01 3.52
CA GLU A 122 -18.10 37.85 4.67
C GLU A 122 -18.03 39.34 4.32
N ALA A 123 -16.99 39.76 3.60
CA ALA A 123 -16.88 41.13 3.08
C ALA A 123 -18.03 41.49 2.13
N SER A 124 -18.49 40.54 1.32
CA SER A 124 -19.61 40.71 0.38
C SER A 124 -20.99 40.75 1.06
N LEU A 125 -21.11 40.30 2.32
CA LEU A 125 -22.36 40.35 3.07
C LEU A 125 -22.68 41.73 3.63
N ALA A 126 -21.68 42.56 3.92
CA ALA A 126 -21.85 43.86 4.56
C ALA A 126 -22.91 44.79 3.91
N PRO A 127 -23.04 44.88 2.57
CA PRO A 127 -24.05 45.73 1.94
C PRO A 127 -25.43 45.07 1.78
N ILE A 128 -25.61 43.80 2.16
CA ILE A 128 -26.84 43.04 1.91
C ILE A 128 -27.82 43.19 3.08
N ASP A 129 -29.08 43.47 2.77
CA ASP A 129 -30.15 43.50 3.78
C ASP A 129 -30.31 42.15 4.50
N THR A 130 -30.44 42.20 5.83
CA THR A 130 -30.47 41.01 6.69
C THR A 130 -31.66 40.09 6.39
N SER A 131 -32.82 40.64 6.02
CA SER A 131 -34.01 39.83 5.71
C SER A 131 -33.85 39.08 4.38
N LEU A 132 -33.21 39.72 3.39
CA LEU A 132 -32.89 39.12 2.11
C LEU A 132 -31.82 38.02 2.26
N LEU A 133 -30.81 38.27 3.09
CA LEU A 133 -29.77 37.30 3.41
C LEU A 133 -30.33 36.04 4.11
N GLN A 134 -31.26 36.21 5.05
CA GLN A 134 -31.94 35.08 5.69
C GLN A 134 -32.70 34.22 4.68
N SER A 135 -33.48 34.87 3.81
CA SER A 135 -34.22 34.18 2.74
C SER A 135 -33.29 33.42 1.79
N TYR A 136 -32.14 34.01 1.44
CA TYR A 136 -31.10 33.36 0.64
C TYR A 136 -30.53 32.12 1.35
N GLU A 137 -30.14 32.21 2.62
CA GLU A 137 -29.52 31.09 3.34
C GLU A 137 -30.49 29.92 3.56
N GLU A 138 -31.78 30.20 3.81
CA GLU A 138 -32.82 29.18 3.90
C GLU A 138 -32.98 28.43 2.58
N LEU A 139 -33.11 29.16 1.48
CA LEU A 139 -33.19 28.58 0.14
C LEU A 139 -31.91 27.82 -0.21
N ARG A 140 -30.73 28.33 0.15
CA ARG A 140 -29.44 27.69 -0.10
C ARG A 140 -29.37 26.32 0.57
N LYS A 141 -29.78 26.23 1.84
CA LYS A 141 -29.85 24.95 2.58
C LYS A 141 -30.85 23.98 1.97
N GLN A 142 -32.04 24.45 1.62
CA GLN A 142 -33.10 23.61 1.04
C GLN A 142 -32.80 23.15 -0.39
N LYS A 143 -32.05 23.94 -1.16
CA LYS A 143 -31.87 23.77 -2.62
C LYS A 143 -30.44 23.38 -3.02
N ARG A 144 -29.76 22.62 -2.15
CA ARG A 144 -28.42 22.03 -2.39
C ARG A 144 -27.35 23.07 -2.75
N GLY A 145 -27.35 24.21 -2.06
CA GLY A 145 -26.35 25.26 -2.25
C GLY A 145 -26.70 26.32 -3.29
N VAL A 146 -27.79 26.15 -4.05
CA VAL A 146 -28.19 27.08 -5.12
C VAL A 146 -29.53 27.74 -4.79
N ALA A 147 -29.47 28.94 -4.19
CA ALA A 147 -30.64 29.74 -3.83
C ALA A 147 -31.13 30.68 -4.94
N ILE A 148 -30.22 31.08 -5.84
CA ILE A 148 -30.44 32.06 -6.90
C ILE A 148 -30.31 31.37 -8.26
N SER A 149 -31.21 31.69 -9.19
CA SER A 149 -31.21 31.17 -10.56
C SER A 149 -31.35 32.30 -11.57
N GLU A 150 -30.64 32.19 -12.69
CA GLU A 150 -30.83 33.07 -13.84
C GLU A 150 -32.16 32.74 -14.55
N ILE A 151 -32.77 33.77 -15.15
CA ILE A 151 -33.80 33.58 -16.17
C ILE A 151 -33.10 33.50 -17.52
N GLU A 152 -33.14 32.33 -18.14
CA GLU A 152 -32.55 32.04 -19.45
C GLU A 152 -33.65 31.52 -20.38
N ASP A 153 -33.72 32.04 -21.61
CA ASP A 153 -34.74 31.67 -22.60
C ASP A 153 -36.19 31.69 -22.07
N ASN A 154 -36.53 32.73 -21.31
CA ASN A 154 -37.84 32.89 -20.65
C ASN A 154 -38.15 31.80 -19.60
N ALA A 155 -37.17 31.04 -19.13
CA ALA A 155 -37.34 29.97 -18.16
C ALA A 155 -36.36 30.09 -16.98
N CYS A 156 -36.72 29.48 -15.85
CA CYS A 156 -35.78 29.36 -14.73
C CYS A 156 -34.69 28.34 -15.07
N ALA A 157 -33.43 28.76 -15.14
CA ALA A 157 -32.30 27.90 -15.48
C ALA A 157 -32.15 26.68 -14.55
N SER A 158 -32.64 26.77 -13.31
CA SER A 158 -32.54 25.67 -12.34
C SER A 158 -33.64 24.60 -12.45
N CYS A 159 -34.86 24.94 -12.91
CA CYS A 159 -35.99 24.01 -12.92
C CYS A 159 -36.73 23.92 -14.26
N GLY A 160 -36.33 24.70 -15.26
CA GLY A 160 -36.90 24.70 -16.61
C GLY A 160 -38.31 25.28 -16.72
N THR A 161 -38.90 25.78 -15.63
CA THR A 161 -40.25 26.34 -15.67
C THR A 161 -40.25 27.69 -16.38
N THR A 162 -41.16 27.86 -17.34
CA THR A 162 -41.38 29.12 -18.05
C THR A 162 -41.82 30.23 -17.08
N ILE A 163 -41.17 31.37 -17.17
CA ILE A 163 -41.43 32.56 -16.37
C ILE A 163 -42.20 33.56 -17.22
N ASN A 164 -43.33 34.03 -16.70
CA ASN A 164 -44.15 35.01 -17.43
C ASN A 164 -43.43 36.36 -17.60
N ALA A 165 -43.80 37.12 -18.63
CA ALA A 165 -43.13 38.37 -18.97
C ALA A 165 -43.13 39.41 -17.82
N SER A 166 -44.19 39.44 -17.00
CA SER A 166 -44.27 40.35 -15.85
C SER A 166 -43.23 40.00 -14.78
N ALA A 167 -43.07 38.72 -14.43
CA ALA A 167 -42.06 38.24 -13.50
C ALA A 167 -40.64 38.46 -14.03
N GLN A 168 -40.42 38.31 -15.34
CA GLN A 168 -39.13 38.64 -15.97
C GLN A 168 -38.79 40.13 -15.85
N GLN A 169 -39.75 41.02 -16.14
CA GLN A 169 -39.54 42.46 -16.04
C GLN A 169 -39.34 42.91 -14.59
N ASN A 170 -40.08 42.29 -13.66
CA ASN A 170 -39.94 42.55 -12.23
C ASN A 170 -38.59 42.07 -11.69
N ALA A 171 -38.06 40.94 -12.16
CA ALA A 171 -36.76 40.41 -11.74
C ALA A 171 -35.57 41.34 -12.06
N ARG A 172 -35.75 42.32 -12.96
CA ARG A 172 -34.75 43.39 -13.24
C ARG A 172 -34.75 44.51 -12.20
N LYS A 173 -35.83 44.66 -11.42
CA LYS A 173 -36.05 45.81 -10.52
C LYS A 173 -36.19 45.41 -9.06
N GLN A 174 -36.67 44.20 -8.77
CA GLN A 174 -36.96 43.72 -7.43
C GLN A 174 -36.75 42.21 -7.35
N THR A 175 -36.66 41.69 -6.12
CA THR A 175 -36.55 40.25 -5.86
C THR A 175 -37.82 39.53 -6.28
N VAL A 176 -37.69 38.53 -7.15
CA VAL A 176 -38.79 37.68 -7.62
C VAL A 176 -38.43 36.23 -7.35
N TYR A 177 -39.41 35.39 -7.03
CA TYR A 177 -39.22 33.96 -6.79
C TYR A 177 -39.78 33.12 -7.94
N CYS A 178 -39.13 32.01 -8.24
CA CYS A 178 -39.66 31.03 -9.19
C CYS A 178 -40.93 30.40 -8.63
N PRO A 179 -42.05 30.39 -9.37
CA PRO A 179 -43.32 29.82 -8.89
C PRO A 179 -43.26 28.30 -8.69
N SER A 180 -42.33 27.62 -9.35
CA SER A 180 -42.18 26.16 -9.29
C SER A 180 -41.16 25.74 -8.21
N CYS A 181 -39.92 26.23 -8.30
CA CYS A 181 -38.85 25.77 -7.42
C CYS A 181 -38.57 26.67 -6.20
N GLY A 182 -39.17 27.87 -6.15
CA GLY A 182 -39.02 28.83 -5.05
C GLY A 182 -37.68 29.57 -4.99
N ARG A 183 -36.76 29.36 -5.95
CA ARG A 183 -35.46 30.07 -6.00
C ARG A 183 -35.66 31.54 -6.35
N ILE A 184 -34.76 32.40 -5.85
CA ILE A 184 -34.70 33.81 -6.24
C ILE A 184 -34.27 33.87 -7.72
N LEU A 185 -34.99 34.65 -8.51
CA LEU A 185 -34.71 34.87 -9.93
C LEU A 185 -33.96 36.18 -10.11
N PHE A 186 -32.91 36.16 -10.93
CA PHE A 186 -32.29 37.36 -11.46
C PHE A 186 -32.35 37.36 -12.99
N ALA A 187 -32.51 38.54 -13.58
CA ALA A 187 -32.47 38.76 -15.02
C ALA A 187 -31.36 39.77 -15.34
N LYS A 188 -30.48 39.44 -16.28
CA LYS A 188 -29.52 40.39 -16.85
C LYS A 188 -30.23 41.47 -17.68
#